data_AF-A0A9E5DMM6-F1
#
_entry.id   AF-A0A9E5DMM6-F1
#
_cell.length_a   1.000
_cell.length_b   1.000
_cell.length_c   1.000
_cell.angle_alpha   90.00
_cell.angle_beta   90.00
_cell.angle_gamma   90.00
#
_symmetry.space_group_name_H-M   'P 1'
#
loop_
_entity.id
_entity.type
_entity.pdbx_description
1 polymer ?
#
loop_
_entity_poly.entity_id
_entity_poly.type
_entity_poly.pdbx_seq_one_letter_code
_entity_poly.pdbx_strand_id
1 'polypeptide(L)'
;MTFKASEVLDNGHGICFAKSNLLAAMLRFLGVPTGFCYQRLTHGGGYILHGLNAVFLDNKWYRLDARGNREDVNAQFSVDGEKLAFPVSKDGEVDYHGIYSKPVESVITAFNGAETVDELMEKIPDRLIENST
;
A
#
# COMPACT_ATOMS: atom_id res chain seq x y z
N MET A 1 5.63 -11.95 10.76
CA MET A 1 5.88 -10.85 9.79
C MET A 1 5.48 -9.50 10.37
N THR A 2 6.26 -8.45 10.13
CA THR A 2 5.95 -7.07 10.59
C THR A 2 4.77 -6.49 9.80
N PHE A 3 3.63 -6.24 10.45
CA PHE A 3 2.42 -5.74 9.77
C PHE A 3 1.68 -4.66 10.53
N LYS A 4 1.53 -4.80 11.86
CA LYS A 4 0.84 -3.79 12.67
C LYS A 4 1.67 -2.52 12.70
N ALA A 5 1.00 -1.36 12.71
CA ALA A 5 1.68 -0.06 12.72
C ALA A 5 2.72 0.07 13.84
N SER A 6 2.39 -0.38 15.06
CA SER A 6 3.33 -0.37 16.19
C SER A 6 4.57 -1.23 15.93
N GLU A 7 4.40 -2.43 15.37
CA GLU A 7 5.52 -3.31 15.04
C GLU A 7 6.42 -2.68 13.96
N VAL A 8 5.84 -2.01 12.97
CA VAL A 8 6.60 -1.33 11.91
C VAL A 8 7.39 -0.16 12.48
N LEU A 9 6.80 0.59 13.42
CA LEU A 9 7.47 1.67 14.12
C LEU A 9 8.65 1.15 14.96
N ASP A 10 8.42 0.11 15.75
CA ASP A 10 9.43 -0.46 16.66
C ASP A 10 10.59 -1.11 15.89
N ASN A 11 10.30 -1.83 14.80
CA ASN A 11 11.33 -2.50 14.00
C ASN A 11 12.01 -1.57 12.97
N GLY A 12 11.39 -0.45 12.62
CA GLY A 12 11.92 0.49 11.62
C GLY A 12 11.93 -0.03 10.18
N HIS A 13 11.27 -1.17 9.88
CA HIS A 13 11.22 -1.76 8.55
C HIS A 13 9.88 -2.43 8.24
N GLY A 14 9.64 -2.67 6.95
CA GLY A 14 8.44 -3.34 6.45
C GLY A 14 8.29 -3.17 4.93
N ILE A 15 7.48 -4.03 4.31
CA ILE A 15 7.09 -3.87 2.90
C ILE A 15 5.98 -2.82 2.75
N CYS A 16 5.55 -2.51 1.53
CA CYS A 16 4.60 -1.43 1.23
C CYS A 16 3.35 -1.45 2.11
N PHE A 17 2.68 -2.60 2.28
CA PHE A 17 1.49 -2.71 3.12
C PHE A 17 1.75 -2.34 4.58
N ALA A 18 2.86 -2.81 5.15
CA ALA A 18 3.22 -2.56 6.54
C ALA A 18 3.56 -1.07 6.75
N LYS A 19 4.31 -0.47 5.82
CA LYS A 19 4.59 0.98 5.83
C LYS A 19 3.32 1.81 5.65
N SER A 20 2.39 1.38 4.81
CA SER A 20 1.09 2.03 4.64
C SER A 20 0.21 1.94 5.88
N ASN A 21 0.31 0.84 6.65
CA ASN A 21 -0.33 0.74 7.98
C ASN A 21 0.24 1.76 8.96
N LEU A 22 1.56 1.89 9.03
CA LEU A 22 2.21 2.88 9.90
C LEU A 22 1.81 4.31 9.51
N LEU A 23 1.89 4.66 8.22
CA LEU A 23 1.50 5.99 7.75
C LEU A 23 0.03 6.30 8.06
N ALA A 24 -0.88 5.37 7.79
CA ALA A 24 -2.29 5.53 8.10
C ALA A 24 -2.52 5.73 9.61
N ALA A 25 -1.87 4.96 10.47
CA ALA A 25 -2.01 5.10 11.91
C ALA A 25 -1.51 6.46 12.41
N MET A 26 -0.34 6.90 11.96
CA MET A 26 0.24 8.19 12.34
C MET A 26 -0.63 9.37 11.90
N LEU A 27 -1.10 9.36 10.65
CA LEU A 27 -1.93 10.45 10.13
C LEU A 27 -3.31 10.50 10.78
N ARG A 28 -3.94 9.34 11.00
CA ARG A 28 -5.22 9.27 11.72
C ARG A 28 -5.07 9.72 13.17
N PHE A 29 -3.95 9.41 13.83
CA PHE A 29 -3.64 9.93 15.16
C PHE A 29 -3.57 11.47 15.17
N LEU A 30 -3.05 12.08 14.10
CA LEU A 30 -3.02 13.53 13.91
C LEU A 30 -4.34 14.13 13.39
N GLY A 31 -5.41 13.33 13.29
CA GLY A 31 -6.72 13.80 12.83
C GLY A 31 -6.88 13.93 11.31
N VAL A 32 -5.92 13.45 10.51
CA VAL A 32 -5.99 13.47 9.05
C VAL A 32 -6.71 12.20 8.56
N PRO A 33 -7.89 12.31 7.91
CA PRO A 33 -8.57 11.15 7.35
C PRO A 33 -7.66 10.49 6.31
N THR A 34 -7.37 9.21 6.53
CA THR A 34 -6.44 8.45 5.70
C THR A 34 -7.05 7.09 5.39
N GLY A 35 -6.99 6.64 4.15
CA GLY A 35 -7.40 5.32 3.69
C GLY A 35 -6.26 4.54 3.04
N PHE A 36 -6.58 3.34 2.59
CA PHE A 36 -5.70 2.46 1.83
C PHE A 36 -6.17 2.41 0.37
N CYS A 37 -5.22 2.38 -0.56
CA CYS A 37 -5.45 2.25 -1.99
C CYS A 37 -4.52 1.18 -2.56
N TYR A 38 -4.78 0.71 -3.78
CA TYR A 38 -4.03 -0.40 -4.36
C TYR A 38 -3.74 -0.23 -5.84
N GLN A 39 -2.65 -0.85 -6.27
CA GLN A 39 -2.31 -1.03 -7.67
C GLN A 39 -1.96 -2.49 -7.92
N ARG A 40 -2.33 -3.02 -9.08
CA ARG A 40 -1.75 -4.24 -9.63
C ARG A 40 -0.59 -3.85 -10.53
N LEU A 41 0.62 -4.26 -10.15
CA LEU A 41 1.85 -3.89 -10.85
C LEU A 41 2.61 -5.12 -11.33
N THR A 42 3.37 -4.98 -12.40
CA THR A 42 4.25 -6.04 -12.90
C THR A 42 5.35 -6.36 -11.88
N HIS A 43 5.55 -7.63 -11.55
CA HIS A 43 6.61 -8.09 -10.64
C HIS A 43 7.07 -9.52 -10.98
N GLY A 44 8.39 -9.73 -11.12
CA GLY A 44 8.98 -11.08 -11.22
C GLY A 44 8.39 -12.01 -12.29
N GLY A 45 8.10 -11.51 -13.50
CA GLY A 45 7.49 -12.31 -14.57
C GLY A 45 5.96 -12.47 -14.46
N GLY A 46 5.35 -11.97 -13.39
CA GLY A 46 3.90 -11.90 -13.20
C GLY A 46 3.47 -10.52 -12.68
N TYR A 47 2.54 -10.52 -11.74
CA TYR A 47 1.99 -9.31 -11.14
C TYR A 47 1.87 -9.45 -9.62
N ILE A 48 1.85 -8.31 -8.93
CA ILE A 48 1.69 -8.24 -7.49
C ILE A 48 0.79 -7.06 -7.13
N LEU A 49 0.03 -7.21 -6.05
CA LEU A 49 -0.68 -6.09 -5.45
C LEU A 49 0.32 -5.19 -4.69
N HIS A 50 0.24 -3.90 -4.92
CA HIS A 50 0.99 -2.85 -4.22
C HIS A 50 0.04 -2.00 -3.39
N GLY A 51 0.38 -1.78 -2.12
CA GLY A 51 -0.42 -1.01 -1.17
C GLY A 51 0.04 0.43 -1.03
N LEU A 52 -0.90 1.36 -1.10
CA LEU A 52 -0.72 2.80 -0.99
C LEU A 52 -1.65 3.38 0.10
N ASN A 53 -1.53 4.68 0.34
CA ASN A 53 -2.49 5.43 1.13
C ASN A 53 -3.19 6.51 0.30
N ALA A 54 -4.36 6.96 0.75
CA ALA A 54 -4.98 8.21 0.33
C ALA A 54 -5.28 9.07 1.55
N VAL A 55 -4.98 10.36 1.50
CA VAL A 55 -5.20 11.32 2.59
C VAL A 55 -6.19 12.38 2.15
N PHE A 56 -7.08 12.79 3.05
CA PHE A 56 -8.07 13.83 2.77
C PHE A 56 -7.60 15.17 3.30
N LEU A 57 -7.32 16.11 2.38
CA LEU A 57 -6.87 17.47 2.68
C LEU A 57 -7.64 18.44 1.77
N ASP A 58 -8.06 19.59 2.30
CA ASP A 58 -8.73 20.65 1.51
C ASP A 58 -9.87 20.14 0.61
N ASN A 59 -10.73 19.26 1.18
CA ASN A 59 -11.86 18.62 0.51
C ASN A 59 -11.49 17.72 -0.69
N LYS A 60 -10.26 17.21 -0.76
CA LYS A 60 -9.78 16.34 -1.83
C LYS A 60 -8.96 15.17 -1.28
N TRP A 61 -8.96 14.07 -2.02
CA TRP A 61 -8.12 12.90 -1.74
C TRP A 61 -6.80 12.99 -2.51
N TYR A 62 -5.69 12.81 -1.80
CA TYR A 62 -4.34 12.74 -2.37
C TYR A 62 -3.74 11.38 -2.08
N ARG A 63 -3.22 10.70 -3.11
CA ARG A 63 -2.56 9.41 -2.94
C ARG A 63 -1.08 9.56 -2.59
N LEU A 64 -0.63 8.66 -1.72
CA LEU A 64 0.70 8.61 -1.15
C LEU A 64 1.25 7.19 -1.25
N ASP A 65 2.53 7.07 -1.59
CA ASP A 65 3.25 5.80 -1.54
C ASP A 65 4.23 5.79 -0.37
N ALA A 66 3.87 5.07 0.69
CA ALA A 66 4.68 4.95 1.90
C ALA A 66 5.91 4.05 1.74
N ARG A 67 6.12 3.41 0.58
CA ARG A 67 7.18 2.40 0.41
C ARG A 67 8.60 2.96 0.62
N GLY A 68 8.79 4.25 0.39
CA GLY A 68 10.07 4.95 0.47
C GLY A 68 10.86 4.98 -0.84
N ASN A 69 11.85 5.89 -0.89
CA ASN A 69 12.66 6.15 -2.07
C ASN A 69 13.92 5.28 -2.12
N ARG A 70 14.37 5.01 -3.34
CA ARG A 70 15.64 4.34 -3.70
C ARG A 70 16.16 5.00 -4.99
N GLU A 71 17.32 4.59 -5.50
CA GLU A 71 17.95 5.24 -6.66
C GLU A 71 17.03 5.39 -7.88
N ASP A 72 16.19 4.38 -8.15
CA ASP A 72 15.24 4.34 -9.27
C ASP A 72 13.79 4.70 -8.86
N VAL A 73 13.55 5.11 -7.60
CA VAL A 73 12.20 5.47 -7.13
C VAL A 73 12.20 6.78 -6.35
N ASN A 74 11.37 7.71 -6.82
CA ASN A 74 11.16 9.02 -6.20
C ASN A 74 9.67 9.29 -5.96
N ALA A 75 9.06 8.53 -5.05
CA ALA A 75 7.73 8.82 -4.54
C ALA A 75 7.77 10.06 -3.62
N GLN A 76 6.81 10.95 -3.78
CA GLN A 76 6.74 12.22 -3.04
C GLN A 76 5.29 12.56 -2.71
N PHE A 77 5.07 13.23 -1.58
CA PHE A 77 3.79 13.93 -1.40
C PHE A 77 3.78 15.20 -2.25
N SER A 78 2.66 15.46 -2.91
CA SER A 78 2.49 16.62 -3.77
C SER A 78 1.00 16.93 -3.92
N VAL A 79 0.63 18.20 -3.74
CA VAL A 79 -0.76 18.68 -3.91
C VAL A 79 -1.05 19.13 -5.35
N ASP A 80 -0.01 19.39 -6.14
CA ASP A 80 -0.14 19.82 -7.54
C ASP A 80 -0.34 18.64 -8.51
N GLY A 81 -0.01 17.43 -8.06
CA GLY A 81 -0.07 16.22 -8.88
C GLY A 81 0.50 15.01 -8.16
N GLU A 82 -0.02 13.84 -8.51
CA GLU A 82 0.35 12.56 -7.91
C GLU A 82 1.81 12.18 -8.25
N LYS A 83 2.57 11.71 -7.26
CA LYS A 83 3.97 11.27 -7.41
C LYS A 83 4.20 9.93 -6.72
N LEU A 84 3.65 8.87 -7.30
CA LEU A 84 3.83 7.49 -6.82
C LEU A 84 5.17 6.91 -7.29
N ALA A 85 5.60 5.83 -6.66
CA ALA A 85 6.82 5.14 -7.06
C ALA A 85 6.73 4.51 -8.46
N PHE A 86 5.55 3.98 -8.79
CA PHE A 86 5.32 3.26 -10.04
C PHE A 86 4.01 3.74 -10.67
N PRO A 87 4.05 4.27 -11.91
CA PRO A 87 2.85 4.49 -12.68
C PRO A 87 2.33 3.15 -13.22
N VAL A 88 1.01 3.00 -13.28
CA VAL A 88 0.37 1.92 -14.04
C VAL A 88 0.54 2.23 -15.52
N SER A 89 1.34 1.42 -16.21
CA SER A 89 1.80 1.73 -17.58
C SER A 89 1.95 0.53 -18.49
N LYS A 90 1.98 -0.70 -17.95
CA LYS A 90 2.10 -1.92 -18.74
C LYS A 90 0.76 -2.62 -18.90
N ASP A 91 0.67 -3.44 -19.94
CA ASP A 91 -0.52 -4.27 -20.16
C ASP A 91 -0.80 -5.16 -18.94
N GLY A 92 -2.09 -5.28 -18.59
CA GLY A 92 -2.55 -5.97 -17.40
C GLY A 92 -2.34 -5.26 -16.05
N GLU A 93 -1.55 -4.19 -15.96
CA GLU A 93 -1.50 -3.38 -14.73
C GLU A 93 -2.83 -2.65 -14.51
N VAL A 94 -3.22 -2.47 -13.25
CA VAL A 94 -4.52 -1.86 -12.89
C VAL A 94 -4.32 -0.88 -11.76
N ASP A 95 -4.86 0.33 -11.92
CA ASP A 95 -4.96 1.30 -10.85
C ASP A 95 -6.34 1.20 -10.18
N TYR A 96 -6.39 0.79 -8.91
CA TYR A 96 -7.65 0.66 -8.19
C TYR A 96 -7.93 1.95 -7.43
N HIS A 97 -8.97 2.68 -7.85
CA HIS A 97 -9.34 3.98 -7.26
C HIS A 97 -10.14 3.87 -5.95
N GLY A 98 -10.38 2.65 -5.45
CA GLY A 98 -11.05 2.42 -4.16
C GLY A 98 -10.22 2.95 -2.99
N ILE A 99 -10.91 3.57 -2.02
CA ILE A 99 -10.33 4.02 -0.75
C ILE A 99 -10.94 3.21 0.38
N TYR A 100 -10.11 2.41 1.04
CA TYR A 100 -10.54 1.48 2.08
C TYR A 100 -10.14 1.97 3.47
N SER A 101 -11.02 1.80 4.47
CA SER A 101 -10.75 2.22 5.86
C SER A 101 -9.78 1.29 6.60
N LYS A 102 -9.61 0.06 6.11
CA LYS A 102 -8.65 -0.94 6.60
C LYS A 102 -7.96 -1.63 5.41
N PRO A 103 -6.82 -2.31 5.61
CA PRO A 103 -6.26 -3.18 4.60
C PRO A 103 -7.30 -4.20 4.12
N VAL A 104 -7.26 -4.56 2.83
CA VAL A 104 -8.18 -5.57 2.29
C VAL A 104 -7.89 -6.94 2.88
N GLU A 105 -8.94 -7.76 3.01
CA GLU A 105 -8.86 -9.02 3.76
C GLU A 105 -7.83 -9.99 3.18
N SER A 106 -7.64 -10.00 1.86
CA SER A 106 -6.63 -10.82 1.19
C SER A 106 -5.21 -10.47 1.63
N VAL A 107 -4.91 -9.18 1.84
CA VAL A 107 -3.61 -8.73 2.36
C VAL A 107 -3.46 -9.14 3.82
N ILE A 108 -4.48 -8.94 4.65
CA ILE A 108 -4.46 -9.36 6.07
C ILE A 108 -4.21 -10.87 6.18
N THR A 109 -4.90 -11.65 5.36
CA THR A 109 -4.77 -13.11 5.31
C THR A 109 -3.36 -13.53 4.89
N ALA A 110 -2.77 -12.88 3.88
CA ALA A 110 -1.40 -13.16 3.44
C ALA A 110 -0.37 -12.93 4.57
N PHE A 111 -0.48 -11.80 5.29
CA PHE A 111 0.40 -11.49 6.41
C PHE A 111 0.23 -12.43 7.61
N ASN A 112 -1.00 -12.85 7.92
CA ASN A 112 -1.26 -13.79 9.01
C ASN A 112 -0.76 -15.21 8.70
N GLY A 113 -0.67 -15.56 7.43
CA GLY A 113 -0.27 -16.89 6.97
C GLY A 113 1.19 -17.04 6.55
N ALA A 114 2.04 -16.03 6.80
CA ALA A 114 3.45 -16.01 6.41
C ALA A 114 4.37 -15.79 7.61
N GLU A 115 5.41 -16.60 7.71
CA GLU A 115 6.48 -16.45 8.72
C GLU A 115 7.69 -15.71 8.14
N THR A 116 7.95 -15.87 6.84
CA THR A 116 9.05 -15.24 6.11
C THR A 116 8.58 -14.24 5.06
N VAL A 117 9.51 -13.40 4.56
CA VAL A 117 9.24 -12.48 3.45
C VAL A 117 8.93 -13.25 2.18
N ASP A 118 9.65 -14.33 1.90
CA ASP A 118 9.46 -15.12 0.69
C ASP A 118 8.07 -15.77 0.66
N GLU A 119 7.65 -16.39 1.78
CA GLU A 119 6.29 -16.91 1.93
C GLU A 119 5.22 -15.81 1.77
N LEU A 120 5.49 -14.61 2.29
CA LEU A 120 4.57 -13.49 2.14
C LEU A 120 4.44 -13.08 0.67
N MET A 121 5.55 -13.01 -0.08
CA MET A 121 5.55 -12.65 -1.50
C MET A 121 4.79 -13.68 -2.34
N GLU A 122 4.81 -14.96 -1.96
CA GLU A 122 4.00 -16.01 -2.60
C GLU A 122 2.51 -15.92 -2.27
N LYS A 123 2.15 -15.39 -1.09
CA LYS A 123 0.75 -15.31 -0.61
C LYS A 123 0.07 -13.99 -0.94
N ILE A 124 0.81 -12.91 -1.20
CA ILE A 124 0.23 -11.64 -1.62
C ILE A 124 -0.53 -11.87 -2.94
N PRO A 125 -1.81 -11.48 -3.02
CA PRO A 125 -2.56 -11.64 -4.25
C PRO A 125 -1.99 -10.73 -5.34
N ASP A 126 -2.19 -11.12 -6.59
CA ASP A 126 -1.79 -10.28 -7.73
C ASP A 126 -2.78 -9.15 -8.02
N ARG A 127 -4.02 -9.25 -7.53
CA ARG A 127 -5.12 -8.32 -7.78
C ARG A 127 -6.02 -8.15 -6.56
N LEU A 128 -6.83 -7.10 -6.56
CA LEU A 128 -7.89 -6.98 -5.57
C LEU A 128 -8.91 -8.10 -5.75
N ILE A 129 -9.19 -8.81 -4.66
CA ILE A 129 -10.25 -9.78 -4.56
C ILE A 129 -11.37 -9.08 -3.80
N GLU A 130 -12.29 -8.46 -4.55
CA GLU A 130 -13.50 -7.92 -3.95
C GLU A 130 -14.43 -9.10 -3.66
N ASN A 131 -14.77 -9.30 -2.38
CA ASN A 131 -15.89 -10.16 -2.06
C ASN A 131 -17.14 -9.43 -2.54
N SER A 132 -17.82 -9.97 -3.55
CA SER A 132 -19.13 -9.51 -3.99
C SER A 132 -20.04 -9.43 -2.76
N THR A 133 -20.29 -8.21 -2.28
CA THR A 133 -21.38 -7.94 -1.32
C THR A 133 -22.71 -7.97 -2.05
#